data_AF-A0A068MVD9-F1
#
_entry.id   AF-A0A068MVD9-F1
#
_cell.length_a   1.000
_cell.length_b   1.000
_cell.length_c   1.000
_cell.angle_alpha   90.00
_cell.angle_beta   90.00
_cell.angle_gamma   90.00
#
_symmetry.space_group_name_H-M   'P 1'
#
loop_
_entity.id
_entity.type
_entity.pdbx_description
1 polymer ?
#
loop_
_entity_poly.entity_id
_entity_poly.type
_entity_poly.pdbx_seq_one_letter_code
_entity_poly.pdbx_strand_id
1 'polypeptide(L)'
;MDSQPTATITLAVVGDIHEQWELADHQALQAISADLALFVGDFGNESLPVVSLIASLAIPKATVFGNHDAWFTASDWGRKKCPYDRQKEDRVKAQQELLGLADVSYGRRDFQQFNLSVVGGRPFTWGGNEWKNERFMRERYDIENFTQSQTRIAATAMASPHETLIFLAHNGPSGLGNQGESICGRDWNPLGGDFGDPDLAWAIASVREQGKRVPLVTFGHMHHRLRHRQDRLRERVYVDQQGTVYLNAACVPRIQTEKDGLPPGDRARNFSLVTLVNGAVEKIALVWLRSNGEIISQETLWISAH
;
A
#
# COMPACT_ATOMS: atom_id res chain seq x y z
N MET A 1 -13.80 -37.40 6.80
CA MET A 1 -13.02 -36.17 7.06
C MET A 1 -13.71 -35.10 6.24
N ASP A 2 -14.59 -34.32 6.86
CA ASP A 2 -15.24 -33.21 6.17
C ASP A 2 -14.15 -32.20 5.80
N SER A 3 -13.92 -32.04 4.50
CA SER A 3 -13.10 -30.94 3.99
C SER A 3 -13.79 -29.65 4.39
N GLN A 4 -13.21 -28.91 5.33
CA GLN A 4 -13.64 -27.54 5.57
C GLN A 4 -13.63 -26.79 4.22
N PRO A 5 -14.66 -25.98 3.91
CA PRO A 5 -14.68 -25.23 2.67
C PRO A 5 -13.43 -24.37 2.56
N THR A 6 -12.76 -24.44 1.40
CA THR A 6 -11.59 -23.62 1.08
C THR A 6 -11.94 -22.15 1.23
N ALA A 7 -11.29 -21.46 2.17
CA ALA A 7 -11.50 -20.04 2.36
C ALA A 7 -10.74 -19.27 1.27
N THR A 8 -11.47 -18.81 0.26
CA THR A 8 -10.95 -17.93 -0.79
C THR A 8 -11.30 -16.49 -0.46
N ILE A 9 -10.31 -15.59 -0.56
CA ILE A 9 -10.49 -14.16 -0.28
C ILE A 9 -9.93 -13.36 -1.46
N THR A 10 -10.68 -12.39 -1.95
CA THR A 10 -10.24 -11.44 -2.97
C THR A 10 -9.88 -10.12 -2.32
N LEU A 11 -8.58 -9.84 -2.22
CA LEU A 11 -8.07 -8.55 -1.78
C LEU A 11 -7.94 -7.60 -2.98
N ALA A 12 -8.40 -6.37 -2.82
CA ALA A 12 -8.11 -5.29 -3.77
C ALA A 12 -7.05 -4.36 -3.19
N VAL A 13 -5.84 -4.39 -3.74
CA VAL A 13 -4.76 -3.47 -3.36
C VAL A 13 -4.81 -2.23 -4.26
N VAL A 14 -4.84 -1.06 -3.62
CA VAL A 14 -4.93 0.26 -4.25
C VAL A 14 -3.64 1.02 -3.99
N GLY A 15 -2.89 1.24 -5.07
CA GLY A 15 -1.62 1.98 -5.10
C GLY A 15 -1.79 3.48 -5.33
N ASP A 16 -0.95 4.30 -4.69
CA ASP A 16 -0.57 5.67 -5.10
C ASP A 16 -1.70 6.48 -5.78
N ILE A 17 -2.71 6.85 -4.99
CA ILE A 17 -3.98 7.38 -5.51
C ILE A 17 -3.83 8.74 -6.18
N HIS A 18 -3.04 9.66 -5.61
CA HIS A 18 -2.77 11.00 -6.13
C HIS A 18 -4.01 11.75 -6.66
N GLU A 19 -5.02 11.93 -5.81
CA GLU A 19 -6.32 12.58 -6.12
C GLU A 19 -7.22 11.80 -7.10
N GLN A 20 -6.86 10.57 -7.49
CA GLN A 20 -7.61 9.77 -8.45
C GLN A 20 -8.38 8.63 -7.77
N TRP A 21 -9.32 9.04 -6.90
CA TRP A 21 -10.28 8.14 -6.25
C TRP A 21 -11.68 8.73 -6.33
N GLU A 22 -12.61 7.98 -6.91
CA GLU A 22 -13.97 8.44 -7.19
C GLU A 22 -15.01 7.48 -6.60
N LEU A 23 -16.27 7.90 -6.49
CA LEU A 23 -17.35 7.02 -6.05
C LEU A 23 -17.49 5.80 -6.98
N ALA A 24 -17.11 5.97 -8.24
CA ALA A 24 -17.05 4.93 -9.23
C ALA A 24 -16.02 3.82 -8.91
N ASP A 25 -14.98 4.11 -8.12
CA ASP A 25 -14.06 3.09 -7.58
C ASP A 25 -14.76 2.20 -6.55
N HIS A 26 -15.68 2.75 -5.75
CA HIS A 26 -16.47 1.96 -4.79
C HIS A 26 -17.40 1.01 -5.53
N GLN A 27 -18.10 1.52 -6.55
CA GLN A 27 -19.00 0.73 -7.40
C GLN A 27 -18.25 -0.41 -8.09
N ALA A 28 -17.07 -0.10 -8.65
CA ALA A 28 -16.17 -1.06 -9.27
C ALA A 28 -15.78 -2.19 -8.30
N LEU A 29 -15.32 -1.86 -7.09
CA LEU A 29 -14.95 -2.85 -6.08
C LEU A 29 -16.12 -3.71 -5.60
N GLN A 30 -17.31 -3.11 -5.45
CA GLN A 30 -18.53 -3.84 -5.10
C GLN A 30 -18.95 -4.79 -6.22
N ALA A 31 -18.89 -4.36 -7.47
CA ALA A 31 -19.29 -5.16 -8.63
C ALA A 31 -18.41 -6.41 -8.81
N ILE A 32 -17.12 -6.33 -8.48
CA ILE A 32 -16.22 -7.49 -8.49
C ILE A 32 -16.23 -8.28 -7.18
N SER A 33 -17.07 -7.90 -6.21
CA SER A 33 -17.18 -8.55 -4.90
C SER A 33 -15.84 -8.66 -4.16
N ALA A 34 -15.05 -7.58 -4.12
CA ALA A 34 -13.83 -7.56 -3.34
C ALA A 34 -14.14 -7.67 -1.83
N ASP A 35 -13.44 -8.57 -1.14
CA ASP A 35 -13.68 -8.87 0.27
C ASP A 35 -13.00 -7.87 1.22
N LEU A 36 -11.82 -7.37 0.82
CA LEU A 36 -10.98 -6.47 1.60
C LEU A 36 -10.19 -5.53 0.69
N ALA A 37 -10.26 -4.23 0.96
CA ALA A 37 -9.48 -3.21 0.26
C ALA A 37 -8.24 -2.77 1.07
N LEU A 38 -7.06 -2.79 0.46
CA LEU A 38 -5.81 -2.37 1.08
C LEU A 38 -5.25 -1.14 0.37
N PHE A 39 -5.10 -0.02 1.08
CA PHE A 39 -4.62 1.23 0.50
C PHE A 39 -3.21 1.54 0.97
N VAL A 40 -2.27 1.65 0.03
CA VAL A 40 -0.83 1.81 0.32
C VAL A 40 -0.40 3.29 0.45
N GLY A 41 -1.34 4.23 0.52
CA GLY A 41 -1.07 5.65 0.74
C GLY A 41 -0.93 6.48 -0.53
N ASP A 42 -0.36 7.67 -0.36
CA ASP A 42 -0.25 8.71 -1.39
C ASP A 42 -1.63 9.09 -1.94
N PHE A 43 -2.56 9.40 -1.05
CA PHE A 43 -3.94 9.79 -1.34
C PHE A 43 -4.02 11.05 -2.20
N GLY A 44 -3.12 11.99 -1.98
CA GLY A 44 -3.11 13.31 -2.60
C GLY A 44 -2.76 14.34 -1.54
N ASN A 45 -1.85 15.27 -1.83
CA ASN A 45 -1.12 16.07 -0.83
C ASN A 45 -2.00 16.59 0.35
N GLU A 46 -2.12 15.79 1.41
CA GLU A 46 -3.03 16.01 2.56
C GLU A 46 -4.51 16.25 2.17
N SER A 47 -5.05 15.41 1.28
CA SER A 47 -6.35 15.55 0.65
C SER A 47 -7.49 14.98 1.50
N LEU A 48 -8.17 15.85 2.24
CA LEU A 48 -9.37 15.49 2.98
C LEU A 48 -10.52 14.98 2.11
N PRO A 49 -10.79 15.52 0.90
CA PRO A 49 -11.86 14.99 0.04
C PRO A 49 -11.63 13.53 -0.35
N VAL A 50 -10.41 13.17 -0.76
CA VAL A 50 -10.05 11.79 -1.11
C VAL A 50 -10.16 10.89 0.10
N VAL A 51 -9.59 11.29 1.23
CA VAL A 51 -9.58 10.48 2.45
C VAL A 51 -11.00 10.29 3.00
N SER A 52 -11.85 11.31 2.94
CA SER A 52 -13.27 11.19 3.30
C SER A 52 -13.98 10.17 2.41
N LEU A 53 -13.67 10.14 1.11
CA LEU A 53 -14.26 9.18 0.19
C LEU A 53 -13.74 7.76 0.44
N ILE A 54 -12.44 7.57 0.72
CA ILE A 54 -11.90 6.27 1.17
C ILE A 54 -12.59 5.81 2.46
N ALA A 55 -12.73 6.69 3.45
CA ALA A 55 -13.37 6.40 4.73
C ALA A 55 -14.81 5.90 4.53
N SER A 56 -15.55 6.46 3.57
CA SER A 56 -16.94 6.07 3.27
C SER A 56 -17.13 4.74 2.52
N LEU A 57 -16.06 4.11 2.01
CA LEU A 57 -16.16 2.81 1.31
C LEU A 57 -16.77 1.73 2.24
N ALA A 58 -17.81 1.04 1.79
CA ALA A 58 -18.48 0.04 2.64
C ALA A 58 -17.66 -1.25 2.85
N ILE A 59 -16.79 -1.58 1.89
CA ILE A 59 -15.95 -2.78 1.94
C ILE A 59 -14.95 -2.65 3.10
N PRO A 60 -14.73 -3.72 3.90
CA PRO A 60 -13.68 -3.74 4.92
C PRO A 60 -12.35 -3.27 4.34
N LYS A 61 -11.59 -2.48 5.10
CA LYS A 61 -10.38 -1.85 4.57
C LYS A 61 -9.28 -1.67 5.60
N ALA A 62 -8.04 -1.58 5.13
CA ALA A 62 -6.90 -1.09 5.89
C ALA A 62 -6.10 -0.11 5.03
N THR A 63 -5.52 0.90 5.66
CA THR A 63 -4.81 2.00 5.00
C THR A 63 -3.51 2.30 5.72
N VAL A 64 -2.52 2.76 4.97
CA VAL A 64 -1.32 3.42 5.51
C VAL A 64 -1.09 4.73 4.77
N PHE A 65 -0.36 5.65 5.39
CA PHE A 65 -0.04 6.92 4.77
C PHE A 65 1.27 6.88 3.98
N GLY A 66 1.24 7.48 2.80
CA GLY A 66 2.41 7.73 1.96
C GLY A 66 3.05 9.08 2.22
N ASN A 67 4.16 9.35 1.54
CA ASN A 67 4.90 10.59 1.76
C ASN A 67 4.12 11.84 1.33
N HIS A 68 3.21 11.72 0.35
CA HIS A 68 2.36 12.82 -0.07
C HIS A 68 1.28 13.16 0.97
N ASP A 69 0.91 12.22 1.84
CA ASP A 69 -0.18 12.43 2.81
C ASP A 69 0.21 13.29 4.02
N ALA A 70 1.47 13.71 4.09
CA ALA A 70 1.96 14.76 4.98
C ALA A 70 2.88 15.75 4.25
N TRP A 71 2.69 15.93 2.94
CA TRP A 71 3.58 16.74 2.10
C TRP A 71 3.80 18.16 2.64
N PHE A 72 2.72 18.87 2.98
CA PHE A 72 2.76 20.26 3.45
C PHE A 72 3.14 20.37 4.93
N THR A 73 2.98 19.29 5.69
CA THR A 73 3.18 19.25 7.13
C THR A 73 4.60 18.82 7.48
N ALA A 74 5.06 17.69 6.94
CA ALA A 74 6.31 17.03 7.29
C ALA A 74 7.53 17.63 6.57
N SER A 75 7.41 17.97 5.27
CA SER A 75 8.57 18.40 4.46
C SER A 75 8.81 19.91 4.49
N ASP A 76 10.09 20.33 4.50
CA ASP A 76 10.47 21.75 4.50
C ASP A 76 10.02 22.51 3.25
N TRP A 77 10.17 21.90 2.07
CA TRP A 77 9.79 22.56 0.82
C TRP A 77 8.27 22.48 0.60
N GLY A 78 7.60 21.42 1.06
CA GLY A 78 6.15 21.31 1.00
C GLY A 78 5.50 22.37 1.86
N ARG A 79 6.01 22.60 3.08
CA ARG A 79 5.60 23.72 3.95
C ARG A 79 5.52 25.06 3.22
N LYS A 80 6.51 25.37 2.39
CA LYS A 80 6.57 26.63 1.61
C LYS A 80 5.52 26.73 0.51
N LYS A 81 4.93 25.60 0.10
CA LYS A 81 3.89 25.50 -0.95
C LYS A 81 2.52 25.16 -0.37
N CYS A 82 2.36 25.23 0.95
CA CYS A 82 1.12 24.87 1.64
C CYS A 82 -0.04 25.77 1.18
N PRO A 83 -1.14 25.22 0.64
CA PRO A 83 -2.26 26.01 0.13
C PRO A 83 -3.25 26.42 1.23
N TYR A 84 -2.97 26.08 2.49
CA TYR A 84 -3.86 26.33 3.62
C TYR A 84 -3.07 26.80 4.86
N ASP A 85 -3.78 27.37 5.82
CA ASP A 85 -3.20 27.90 7.06
C ASP A 85 -3.02 26.79 8.11
N ARG A 86 -1.77 26.34 8.28
CA ARG A 86 -1.40 25.27 9.22
C ARG A 86 -1.56 25.64 10.70
N GLN A 87 -1.78 26.92 11.02
CA GLN A 87 -2.12 27.32 12.40
C GLN A 87 -3.61 27.12 12.70
N LYS A 88 -4.44 26.99 11.66
CA LYS A 88 -5.91 26.82 11.76
C LYS A 88 -6.36 25.40 11.48
N GLU A 89 -5.68 24.71 10.58
CA GLU A 89 -6.04 23.35 10.16
C GLU A 89 -4.84 22.40 10.31
N ASP A 90 -5.09 21.20 10.83
CA ASP A 90 -4.15 20.08 10.83
C ASP A 90 -4.71 18.95 9.96
N ARG A 91 -4.40 19.00 8.66
CA ARG A 91 -4.95 18.03 7.70
C ARG A 91 -4.38 16.63 7.89
N VAL A 92 -3.17 16.47 8.41
CA VAL A 92 -2.63 15.15 8.78
C VAL A 92 -3.49 14.52 9.87
N LYS A 93 -3.77 15.26 10.94
CA LYS A 93 -4.64 14.79 12.02
C LYS A 93 -6.06 14.50 11.53
N ALA A 94 -6.64 15.38 10.73
CA ALA A 94 -7.99 15.18 10.19
C ALA A 94 -8.08 13.93 9.29
N GLN A 95 -7.04 13.62 8.50
CA GLN A 95 -7.00 12.37 7.73
C GLN A 95 -6.98 11.13 8.65
N GLN A 96 -6.16 11.16 9.72
CA GLN A 96 -6.10 10.09 10.72
C GLN A 96 -7.47 9.89 11.39
N GLU A 97 -8.14 10.98 11.77
CA GLU A 97 -9.48 10.94 12.38
C GLU A 97 -10.55 10.39 11.43
N LEU A 98 -10.51 10.78 10.15
CA LEU A 98 -11.43 10.27 9.13
C LEU A 98 -11.28 8.76 8.88
N LEU A 99 -10.03 8.27 8.84
CA LEU A 99 -9.75 6.85 8.61
C LEU A 99 -9.98 6.01 9.86
N GLY A 100 -9.75 6.57 11.05
CA GLY A 100 -9.94 5.91 12.33
C GLY A 100 -9.25 4.54 12.36
N LEU A 101 -10.00 3.48 12.68
CA LEU A 101 -9.48 2.11 12.73
C LEU A 101 -9.03 1.54 11.37
N ALA A 102 -9.32 2.21 10.25
CA ALA A 102 -8.78 1.81 8.95
C ALA A 102 -7.31 2.17 8.82
N ASP A 103 -6.83 3.24 9.48
CA ASP A 103 -5.41 3.56 9.51
C ASP A 103 -4.67 2.56 10.39
N VAL A 104 -3.79 1.77 9.76
CA VAL A 104 -2.95 0.79 10.43
C VAL A 104 -1.49 1.25 10.51
N SER A 105 -1.17 2.50 10.18
CA SER A 105 0.20 3.04 10.30
C SER A 105 0.75 2.83 11.71
N TYR A 106 1.84 2.05 11.86
CA TYR A 106 2.34 1.52 13.15
C TYR A 106 1.36 0.72 14.02
N GLY A 107 0.13 0.53 13.55
CA GLY A 107 -0.93 -0.22 14.16
C GLY A 107 -1.27 -1.49 13.38
N ARG A 108 -2.44 -2.05 13.68
CA ARG A 108 -2.96 -3.22 12.99
C ARG A 108 -4.48 -3.20 12.98
N ARG A 109 -5.03 -3.99 12.08
CA ARG A 109 -6.45 -4.32 12.06
C ARG A 109 -6.63 -5.81 11.86
N ASP A 110 -7.43 -6.41 12.73
CA ASP A 110 -7.73 -7.84 12.68
C ASP A 110 -9.00 -8.06 11.86
N PHE A 111 -8.98 -9.10 11.02
CA PHE A 111 -10.12 -9.53 10.24
C PHE A 111 -10.46 -10.97 10.61
N GLN A 112 -11.19 -11.12 11.72
CA GLN A 112 -11.56 -12.42 12.28
C GLN A 112 -12.24 -13.32 11.24
N GLN A 113 -13.10 -12.76 10.38
CA GLN A 113 -13.79 -13.50 9.32
C GLN A 113 -12.86 -14.08 8.25
N PHE A 114 -11.63 -13.57 8.15
CA PHE A 114 -10.60 -14.00 7.21
C PHE A 114 -9.44 -14.73 7.89
N ASN A 115 -9.47 -14.85 9.23
CA ASN A 115 -8.39 -15.40 10.05
C ASN A 115 -7.00 -14.80 9.73
N LEU A 116 -6.96 -13.48 9.55
CA LEU A 116 -5.72 -12.73 9.28
C LEU A 116 -5.74 -11.37 9.94
N SER A 117 -4.56 -10.80 10.11
CA SER A 117 -4.37 -9.41 10.52
C SER A 117 -3.58 -8.64 9.48
N VAL A 118 -3.95 -7.38 9.28
CA VAL A 118 -3.17 -6.43 8.48
C VAL A 118 -2.38 -5.55 9.43
N VAL A 119 -1.05 -5.54 9.30
CA VAL A 119 -0.12 -4.75 10.12
C VAL A 119 0.47 -3.65 9.25
N GLY A 120 0.40 -2.40 9.72
CA GLY A 120 0.98 -1.28 8.97
C GLY A 120 2.45 -1.04 9.29
N GLY A 121 3.20 -0.66 8.26
CA GLY A 121 4.57 -0.18 8.38
C GLY A 121 4.64 1.28 8.87
N ARG A 122 5.81 1.88 8.66
CA ARG A 122 6.07 3.29 8.97
C ARG A 122 5.31 4.21 7.99
N PRO A 123 4.49 5.16 8.49
CA PRO A 123 3.81 6.13 7.63
C PRO A 123 4.74 7.25 7.17
N PHE A 124 4.34 7.95 6.10
CA PHE A 124 4.96 9.19 5.61
C PHE A 124 6.45 9.07 5.20
N THR A 125 6.94 7.83 5.12
CA THR A 125 8.29 7.49 4.70
C THR A 125 8.50 7.76 3.21
N TRP A 126 9.71 8.19 2.89
CA TRP A 126 10.23 8.41 1.53
C TRP A 126 11.11 7.25 1.05
N GLY A 127 11.17 6.18 1.85
CA GLY A 127 12.07 5.07 1.64
C GLY A 127 13.53 5.41 1.94
N GLY A 128 14.37 4.39 1.75
CA GLY A 128 15.82 4.46 1.90
C GLY A 128 16.31 4.38 3.34
N ASN A 129 17.64 4.43 3.47
CA ASN A 129 18.36 4.22 4.73
C ASN A 129 18.54 5.49 5.58
N GLU A 130 17.88 6.59 5.22
CA GLU A 130 17.94 7.84 5.95
C GLU A 130 16.66 8.05 6.78
N TRP A 131 16.83 8.37 8.07
CA TRP A 131 15.70 8.72 8.93
C TRP A 131 15.25 10.16 8.67
N LYS A 132 14.24 10.32 7.81
CA LYS A 132 13.70 11.62 7.42
C LYS A 132 12.53 12.05 8.31
N ASN A 133 12.27 13.35 8.33
CA ASN A 133 11.16 13.98 9.06
C ASN A 133 11.18 13.70 10.58
N GLU A 134 12.37 13.58 11.19
CA GLU A 134 12.57 13.18 12.59
C GLU A 134 11.65 13.92 13.57
N ARG A 135 11.66 15.26 13.54
CA ARG A 135 10.80 16.08 14.40
C ARG A 135 9.32 15.74 14.25
N PHE A 136 8.87 15.58 13.01
CA PHE A 136 7.47 15.25 12.72
C PHE A 136 7.11 13.84 13.20
N MET A 137 7.99 12.85 13.00
CA MET A 137 7.77 11.48 13.48
C MET A 137 7.74 11.40 15.01
N ARG A 138 8.64 12.13 15.70
CA ARG A 138 8.62 12.24 17.17
C ARG A 138 7.33 12.89 17.66
N GLU A 139 6.94 14.03 17.10
CA GLU A 139 5.72 14.75 17.54
C GLU A 139 4.43 13.97 17.26
N ARG A 140 4.36 13.18 16.18
CA ARG A 140 3.14 12.45 15.77
C ARG A 140 3.03 11.04 16.33
N TYR A 141 4.15 10.34 16.47
CA TYR A 141 4.18 8.91 16.79
C TYR A 141 5.10 8.55 17.95
N ASP A 142 5.83 9.51 18.52
CA ASP A 142 6.85 9.26 19.54
C ASP A 142 7.93 8.25 19.07
N ILE A 143 8.32 8.38 17.79
CA ILE A 143 9.36 7.56 17.15
C ILE A 143 10.47 8.46 16.62
N GLU A 144 11.69 8.22 17.09
CA GLU A 144 12.88 9.05 16.83
C GLU A 144 13.86 8.42 15.85
N ASN A 145 13.79 7.10 15.62
CA ASN A 145 14.76 6.39 14.78
C ASN A 145 14.24 5.03 14.27
N PHE A 146 15.02 4.41 13.38
CA PHE A 146 14.71 3.10 12.81
C PHE A 146 14.56 2.00 13.87
N THR A 147 15.36 1.98 14.93
CA THR A 147 15.28 0.93 15.97
C THR A 147 13.95 0.97 16.72
N GLN A 148 13.47 2.17 17.07
CA GLN A 148 12.15 2.34 17.66
C GLN A 148 11.04 1.96 16.68
N SER A 149 11.19 2.34 15.39
CA SER A 149 10.26 1.97 14.32
C SER A 149 10.16 0.45 14.13
N GLN A 150 11.31 -0.23 14.04
CA GLN A 150 11.44 -1.69 13.97
C GLN A 150 10.70 -2.37 15.12
N THR A 151 11.00 -1.92 16.34
CA THR A 151 10.40 -2.46 17.56
C THR A 151 8.89 -2.25 17.56
N ARG A 152 8.42 -1.06 17.16
CA ARG A 152 6.98 -0.75 17.09
C ARG A 152 6.27 -1.68 16.10
N ILE A 153 6.76 -1.80 14.87
CA ILE A 153 6.12 -2.62 13.84
C ILE A 153 6.09 -4.10 14.26
N ALA A 154 7.23 -4.63 14.72
CA ALA A 154 7.32 -6.03 15.14
C ALA A 154 6.47 -6.33 16.38
N ALA A 155 6.46 -5.46 17.39
CA ALA A 155 5.62 -5.64 18.58
C ALA A 155 4.13 -5.62 18.22
N THR A 156 3.71 -4.70 17.35
CA THR A 156 2.33 -4.63 16.85
C THR A 156 1.96 -5.92 16.10
N ALA A 157 2.85 -6.44 15.25
CA ALA A 157 2.64 -7.69 14.52
C ALA A 157 2.57 -8.90 15.46
N MET A 158 3.45 -9.00 16.45
CA MET A 158 3.46 -10.10 17.42
C MET A 158 2.23 -10.08 18.34
N ALA A 159 1.69 -8.90 18.64
CA ALA A 159 0.43 -8.74 19.39
C ALA A 159 -0.83 -9.04 18.56
N SER A 160 -0.68 -9.48 17.30
CA SER A 160 -1.78 -9.96 16.48
C SER A 160 -2.36 -11.27 17.03
N PRO A 161 -3.70 -11.41 17.12
CA PRO A 161 -4.34 -12.66 17.51
C PRO A 161 -4.27 -13.73 16.41
N HIS A 162 -3.96 -13.35 15.17
CA HIS A 162 -3.88 -14.25 14.03
C HIS A 162 -2.43 -14.64 13.72
N GLU A 163 -2.24 -15.86 13.23
CA GLU A 163 -0.95 -16.37 12.76
C GLU A 163 -0.60 -15.88 11.34
N THR A 164 -1.62 -15.59 10.53
CA THR A 164 -1.43 -15.04 9.17
C THR A 164 -1.43 -13.52 9.22
N LEU A 165 -0.33 -12.90 8.81
CA LEU A 165 -0.12 -11.46 8.80
C LEU A 165 0.10 -10.95 7.37
N ILE A 166 -0.64 -9.91 6.99
CA ILE A 166 -0.35 -9.12 5.79
C ILE A 166 0.34 -7.84 6.25
N PHE A 167 1.52 -7.54 5.71
CA PHE A 167 2.11 -6.22 5.90
C PHE A 167 1.63 -5.25 4.83
N LEU A 168 1.18 -4.09 5.28
CA LEU A 168 0.76 -2.97 4.45
C LEU A 168 1.71 -1.79 4.73
N ALA A 169 2.37 -1.27 3.71
CA ALA A 169 3.28 -0.13 3.87
C ALA A 169 3.18 0.78 2.65
N HIS A 170 3.67 2.01 2.75
CA HIS A 170 3.78 2.85 1.57
C HIS A 170 5.03 2.51 0.76
N ASN A 171 6.19 2.45 1.42
CA ASN A 171 7.42 1.94 0.82
C ASN A 171 7.56 0.44 1.06
N GLY A 172 8.14 -0.26 0.09
CA GLY A 172 8.51 -1.67 0.27
C GLY A 172 9.71 -1.83 1.19
N PRO A 173 10.02 -3.06 1.64
CA PRO A 173 11.16 -3.31 2.52
C PRO A 173 12.49 -3.19 1.78
N SER A 174 13.54 -2.83 2.52
CA SER A 174 14.92 -2.87 2.00
C SER A 174 15.35 -4.30 1.68
N GLY A 175 16.37 -4.45 0.83
CA GLY A 175 16.87 -5.71 0.29
C GLY A 175 16.36 -6.02 -1.11
N LEU A 176 15.41 -5.22 -1.62
CA LEU A 176 14.71 -5.46 -2.88
C LEU A 176 14.90 -4.32 -3.92
N GLY A 177 15.91 -3.47 -3.74
CA GLY A 177 16.12 -2.25 -4.56
C GLY A 177 17.46 -2.14 -5.28
N ASN A 178 18.17 -3.25 -5.53
CA ASN A 178 19.53 -3.21 -6.08
C ASN A 178 19.66 -2.41 -7.41
N GLN A 179 18.73 -2.61 -8.35
CA GLN A 179 18.71 -1.91 -9.65
C GLN A 179 17.59 -0.88 -9.69
N GLY A 180 17.65 0.10 -10.60
CA GLY A 180 16.59 1.12 -10.71
C GLY A 180 15.22 0.53 -11.07
N GLU A 181 15.21 -0.59 -11.79
CA GLU A 181 14.01 -1.34 -12.17
C GLU A 181 13.51 -2.31 -11.11
N SER A 182 14.30 -2.57 -10.06
CA SER A 182 13.90 -3.46 -8.97
C SER A 182 12.67 -2.91 -8.24
N ILE A 183 11.91 -3.79 -7.59
CA ILE A 183 10.63 -3.45 -6.96
C ILE A 183 10.72 -2.29 -5.95
N CYS A 184 11.84 -2.14 -5.22
CA CYS A 184 12.15 -1.03 -4.31
C CYS A 184 13.33 -0.13 -4.78
N GLY A 185 13.65 -0.17 -6.07
CA GLY A 185 14.85 0.45 -6.63
C GLY A 185 14.73 1.94 -6.94
N ARG A 186 15.78 2.71 -6.69
CA ARG A 186 15.82 4.12 -7.11
C ARG A 186 15.98 4.26 -8.64
N ASP A 187 14.98 4.82 -9.31
CA ASP A 187 14.96 5.03 -10.77
C ASP A 187 15.29 6.48 -11.20
N TRP A 188 15.85 7.28 -10.29
CA TRP A 188 16.36 8.63 -10.56
C TRP A 188 17.83 8.75 -10.19
N ASN A 189 18.51 9.80 -10.67
CA ASN A 189 19.94 10.00 -10.43
C ASN A 189 20.24 10.26 -8.93
N PRO A 190 21.25 9.61 -8.32
CA PRO A 190 22.08 8.53 -8.88
C PRO A 190 21.29 7.24 -9.16
N LEU A 191 21.37 6.68 -10.37
CA LEU A 191 20.52 5.53 -10.72
C LEU A 191 20.89 4.28 -9.88
N GLY A 192 19.88 3.53 -9.45
CA GLY A 192 20.03 2.34 -8.64
C GLY A 192 20.29 2.65 -7.16
N GLY A 193 20.28 1.59 -6.35
CA GLY A 193 20.36 1.66 -4.91
C GLY A 193 19.02 1.43 -4.22
N ASP A 194 19.10 0.77 -3.07
CA ASP A 194 17.94 0.31 -2.34
C ASP A 194 17.24 1.45 -1.61
N PHE A 195 16.00 1.70 -2.01
CA PHE A 195 15.12 2.69 -1.39
C PHE A 195 13.99 2.06 -0.59
N GLY A 196 14.08 0.77 -0.30
CA GLY A 196 13.18 0.14 0.64
C GLY A 196 13.44 0.57 2.08
N ASP A 197 12.42 0.37 2.93
CA ASP A 197 12.41 0.67 4.35
C ASP A 197 13.12 -0.44 5.16
N PRO A 198 14.23 -0.12 5.87
CA PRO A 198 14.99 -1.11 6.64
C PRO A 198 14.28 -1.55 7.93
N ASP A 199 13.39 -0.72 8.45
CA ASP A 199 12.55 -1.04 9.60
C ASP A 199 11.46 -2.06 9.26
N LEU A 200 10.84 -1.92 8.10
CA LEU A 200 9.88 -2.89 7.59
C LEU A 200 10.54 -4.24 7.29
N ALA A 201 11.70 -4.25 6.62
CA ALA A 201 12.45 -5.46 6.32
C ALA A 201 12.79 -6.26 7.59
N TRP A 202 13.29 -5.56 8.62
CA TRP A 202 13.63 -6.17 9.90
C TRP A 202 12.38 -6.73 10.61
N ALA A 203 11.27 -5.98 10.63
CA ALA A 203 10.06 -6.44 11.29
C ALA A 203 9.47 -7.70 10.64
N ILE A 204 9.46 -7.77 9.30
CA ILE A 204 9.04 -8.96 8.56
C ILE A 204 9.90 -10.17 8.92
N ALA A 205 11.23 -10.02 8.94
CA ALA A 205 12.13 -11.10 9.33
C ALA A 205 11.88 -11.56 10.77
N SER A 206 11.80 -10.60 11.70
CA SER A 206 11.63 -10.87 13.14
C SER A 206 10.34 -11.63 13.47
N VAL A 207 9.21 -11.31 12.82
CA VAL A 207 7.94 -11.99 13.13
C VAL A 207 7.88 -13.39 12.54
N ARG A 208 8.58 -13.63 11.42
CA ARG A 208 8.67 -14.95 10.80
C ARG A 208 9.55 -15.89 11.60
N GLU A 209 10.67 -15.39 12.12
CA GLU A 209 11.51 -16.13 13.07
C GLU A 209 10.72 -16.56 14.32
N GLN A 210 9.71 -15.77 14.71
CA GLN A 210 8.80 -16.07 15.82
C GLN A 210 7.58 -16.93 15.41
N GLY A 211 7.54 -17.43 14.17
CA GLY A 211 6.54 -18.40 13.70
C GLY A 211 5.31 -17.80 13.01
N LYS A 212 5.18 -16.47 12.91
CA LYS A 212 4.08 -15.86 12.16
C LYS A 212 4.25 -16.11 10.66
N ARG A 213 3.14 -16.36 9.97
CA ARG A 213 3.10 -16.52 8.51
C ARG A 213 2.87 -15.18 7.85
N VAL A 214 3.73 -14.82 6.90
CA VAL A 214 3.62 -13.57 6.13
C VAL A 214 3.44 -13.91 4.65
N PRO A 215 2.22 -14.24 4.20
CA PRO A 215 1.98 -14.60 2.79
C PRO A 215 2.12 -13.40 1.84
N LEU A 216 1.81 -12.19 2.31
CA LEU A 216 1.77 -10.99 1.50
C LEU A 216 2.39 -9.79 2.25
N VAL A 217 3.26 -9.08 1.55
CA VAL A 217 3.72 -7.73 1.88
C VAL A 217 3.35 -6.85 0.70
N THR A 218 2.53 -5.83 0.91
CA THR A 218 2.09 -4.95 -0.18
C THR A 218 2.32 -3.48 0.10
N PHE A 219 2.74 -2.78 -0.95
CA PHE A 219 3.21 -1.41 -0.88
C PHE A 219 3.07 -0.68 -2.22
N GLY A 220 3.50 0.58 -2.26
CA GLY A 220 3.49 1.43 -3.44
C GLY A 220 4.79 2.24 -3.57
N HIS A 221 4.66 3.57 -3.70
CA HIS A 221 5.74 4.57 -3.77
C HIS A 221 6.59 4.52 -5.05
N MET A 222 7.21 3.37 -5.30
CA MET A 222 8.05 3.14 -6.47
C MET A 222 7.17 2.84 -7.68
N HIS A 223 6.77 3.89 -8.39
CA HIS A 223 5.82 3.80 -9.51
C HIS A 223 6.27 2.81 -10.59
N HIS A 224 5.31 2.13 -11.22
CA HIS A 224 5.58 1.10 -12.24
C HIS A 224 6.27 1.68 -13.48
N ARG A 225 5.90 2.91 -13.88
CA ARG A 225 6.57 3.64 -14.96
C ARG A 225 7.86 4.24 -14.42
N LEU A 226 8.96 3.94 -15.10
CA LEU A 226 10.29 4.37 -14.69
C LEU A 226 10.59 5.77 -15.22
N ARG A 227 11.31 6.58 -14.44
CA ARG A 227 11.70 7.94 -14.82
C ARG A 227 12.80 7.96 -15.87
N HIS A 228 13.72 7.00 -15.84
CA HIS A 228 14.90 6.98 -16.71
C HIS A 228 14.70 6.26 -18.05
N ARG A 229 13.62 5.49 -18.23
CA ARG A 229 13.37 4.69 -19.43
C ARG A 229 11.90 4.37 -19.63
N GLN A 230 11.52 4.01 -20.86
CA GLN A 230 10.13 3.73 -21.24
C GLN A 230 9.93 2.36 -21.92
N ASP A 231 11.01 1.60 -22.17
CA ASP A 231 10.96 0.31 -22.88
C ASP A 231 10.57 -0.88 -21.98
N ARG A 232 10.49 -0.67 -20.67
CA ARG A 232 9.99 -1.64 -19.70
C ARG A 232 9.42 -0.95 -18.47
N LEU A 233 8.65 -1.71 -17.70
CA LEU A 233 8.16 -1.30 -16.38
C LEU A 233 9.08 -1.81 -15.27
N ARG A 234 8.91 -1.24 -14.07
CA ARG A 234 9.46 -1.75 -12.83
C ARG A 234 9.00 -3.19 -12.55
N GLU A 235 9.81 -3.95 -11.85
CA GLU A 235 9.37 -5.21 -11.22
C GLU A 235 8.22 -4.94 -10.24
N ARG A 236 7.14 -5.73 -10.34
CA ARG A 236 5.89 -5.48 -9.60
C ARG A 236 5.61 -6.52 -8.54
N VAL A 237 6.16 -7.72 -8.74
CA VAL A 237 6.04 -8.84 -7.81
C VAL A 237 7.43 -9.44 -7.60
N TYR A 238 7.75 -9.73 -6.34
CA TYR A 238 8.91 -10.52 -5.95
C TYR A 238 8.45 -11.60 -4.96
N VAL A 239 9.04 -12.80 -5.02
CA VAL A 239 8.75 -13.87 -4.06
C VAL A 239 10.07 -14.30 -3.43
N ASP A 240 10.13 -14.27 -2.10
CA ASP A 240 11.33 -14.69 -1.39
C ASP A 240 11.43 -16.21 -1.21
N GLN A 241 12.59 -16.67 -0.75
CA GLN A 241 12.89 -18.09 -0.55
C GLN A 241 11.98 -18.78 0.47
N GLN A 242 11.35 -18.01 1.35
CA GLN A 242 10.45 -18.51 2.38
C GLN A 242 8.97 -18.36 1.94
N GLY A 243 8.70 -18.00 0.69
CA GLY A 243 7.38 -17.96 0.07
C GLY A 243 6.54 -16.71 0.31
N THR A 244 7.11 -15.63 0.86
CA THR A 244 6.39 -14.35 0.98
C THR A 244 6.32 -13.68 -0.38
N VAL A 245 5.11 -13.26 -0.77
CA VAL A 245 4.89 -12.48 -1.99
C VAL A 245 4.93 -10.99 -1.64
N TYR A 246 5.76 -10.24 -2.35
CA TYR A 246 5.90 -8.80 -2.25
C TYR A 246 5.23 -8.17 -3.47
N LEU A 247 4.21 -7.35 -3.25
CA LEU A 247 3.43 -6.70 -4.31
C LEU A 247 3.56 -5.18 -4.24
N ASN A 248 4.15 -4.59 -5.27
CA ASN A 248 4.11 -3.17 -5.52
C ASN A 248 2.89 -2.81 -6.38
N ALA A 249 1.94 -2.10 -5.79
CA ALA A 249 0.67 -1.72 -6.40
C ALA A 249 0.66 -0.34 -7.07
N ALA A 250 1.81 0.34 -7.18
CA ALA A 250 1.94 1.73 -7.66
C ALA A 250 1.75 1.91 -9.19
N CYS A 251 0.59 1.51 -9.70
CA CYS A 251 0.17 1.70 -11.08
C CYS A 251 -0.50 3.07 -11.26
N VAL A 252 0.28 4.05 -11.73
CA VAL A 252 -0.18 5.44 -11.94
C VAL A 252 -0.06 5.86 -13.42
N PRO A 253 -0.98 6.71 -13.93
CA PRO A 253 -2.21 7.19 -13.28
C PRO A 253 -3.20 6.05 -13.00
N ARG A 254 -4.03 6.22 -11.99
CA ARG A 254 -5.03 5.26 -11.52
C ARG A 254 -6.24 5.15 -12.42
N ILE A 255 -6.63 6.27 -13.04
CA ILE A 255 -7.81 6.37 -13.90
C ILE A 255 -7.37 6.63 -15.34
N GLN A 256 -7.75 5.71 -16.23
CA GLN A 256 -7.68 5.88 -17.68
C GLN A 256 -8.93 6.58 -18.21
N THR A 257 -8.73 7.36 -19.27
CA THR A 257 -9.74 8.19 -19.93
C THR A 257 -9.60 8.09 -21.45
N GLU A 258 -10.31 8.94 -22.19
CA GLU A 258 -10.14 9.09 -23.64
C GLU A 258 -8.68 9.34 -24.07
N LYS A 259 -7.91 10.07 -23.25
CA LYS A 259 -6.47 10.32 -23.50
C LYS A 259 -5.62 9.05 -23.48
N ASP A 260 -6.14 7.98 -22.87
CA ASP A 260 -5.51 6.68 -22.74
C ASP A 260 -6.08 5.66 -23.73
N GLY A 261 -6.91 6.10 -24.68
CA GLY A 261 -7.48 5.28 -25.74
C GLY A 261 -8.86 4.69 -25.44
N LEU A 262 -9.53 5.11 -24.37
CA LEU A 262 -10.92 4.73 -24.11
C LEU A 262 -11.92 5.53 -24.96
N PRO A 263 -13.14 5.02 -25.18
CA PRO A 263 -14.21 5.81 -25.80
C PRO A 263 -14.49 7.13 -25.05
N PRO A 264 -14.99 8.18 -25.73
CA PRO A 264 -15.36 9.43 -25.07
C PRO A 264 -16.37 9.22 -23.95
N GLY A 265 -16.07 9.77 -22.77
CA GLY A 265 -16.90 9.60 -21.56
C GLY A 265 -16.63 8.34 -20.75
N ASP A 266 -15.90 7.36 -21.30
CA ASP A 266 -15.50 6.16 -20.55
C ASP A 266 -14.34 6.47 -19.59
N ARG A 267 -14.39 5.82 -18.43
CA ARG A 267 -13.32 5.84 -17.41
C ARG A 267 -13.09 4.42 -16.93
N ALA A 268 -11.83 4.01 -16.91
CA ALA A 268 -11.42 2.75 -16.30
C ALA A 268 -10.43 3.00 -15.18
N ARG A 269 -10.46 2.16 -14.16
CA ARG A 269 -9.72 2.34 -12.92
C ARG A 269 -9.05 1.03 -12.56
N ASN A 270 -7.76 1.09 -12.22
CA ASN A 270 -6.99 -0.13 -12.01
C ASN A 270 -7.16 -0.69 -10.59
N PHE A 271 -6.93 -1.97 -10.38
CA PHE A 271 -6.78 -2.57 -9.05
C PHE A 271 -5.82 -3.74 -9.15
N SER A 272 -4.96 -3.92 -8.15
CA SER A 272 -4.20 -5.17 -8.02
C SER A 272 -5.02 -6.15 -7.19
N LEU A 273 -5.64 -7.13 -7.84
CA LEU A 273 -6.42 -8.17 -7.19
C LEU A 273 -5.49 -9.30 -6.74
N VAL A 274 -5.53 -9.60 -5.44
CA VAL A 274 -4.80 -10.72 -4.84
C VAL A 274 -5.81 -11.76 -4.38
N THR A 275 -5.73 -12.95 -4.94
CA THR A 275 -6.52 -14.09 -4.49
C THR A 275 -5.74 -14.83 -3.42
N LEU A 276 -6.29 -14.87 -2.20
CA LEU A 276 -5.80 -15.75 -1.14
C LEU A 276 -6.62 -17.02 -1.10
N VAL A 277 -5.95 -18.17 -0.94
CA VAL A 277 -6.57 -19.47 -0.73
C VAL A 277 -5.98 -20.07 0.54
N ASN A 278 -6.81 -20.31 1.56
CA ASN A 278 -6.38 -20.83 2.87
C ASN A 278 -5.24 -20.00 3.52
N GLY A 279 -5.25 -18.69 3.28
CA GLY A 279 -4.26 -17.76 3.81
C GLY A 279 -2.92 -17.73 3.06
N ALA A 280 -2.80 -18.39 1.92
CA ALA A 280 -1.65 -18.27 1.00
C ALA A 280 -2.03 -17.47 -0.25
N VAL A 281 -1.09 -16.74 -0.85
CA VAL A 281 -1.32 -16.04 -2.11
C VAL A 281 -1.34 -17.04 -3.26
N GLU A 282 -2.41 -17.06 -4.02
CA GLU A 282 -2.61 -17.98 -5.15
C GLU A 282 -2.41 -17.28 -6.50
N LYS A 283 -2.91 -16.04 -6.61
CA LYS A 283 -2.86 -15.27 -7.85
C LYS A 283 -2.81 -13.78 -7.57
N ILE A 284 -2.07 -13.06 -8.40
CA ILE A 284 -2.09 -11.60 -8.49
C ILE A 284 -2.40 -11.20 -9.92
N ALA A 285 -3.41 -10.34 -10.09
CA ALA A 285 -3.73 -9.73 -11.37
C ALA A 285 -3.89 -8.21 -11.23
N LEU A 286 -3.32 -7.45 -12.16
CA LEU A 286 -3.66 -6.05 -12.35
C LEU A 286 -4.83 -5.98 -13.33
N VAL A 287 -5.96 -5.46 -12.88
CA VAL A 287 -7.16 -5.28 -13.70
C VAL A 287 -7.41 -3.80 -13.94
N TRP A 288 -7.99 -3.48 -15.09
CA TRP A 288 -8.62 -2.20 -15.36
C TRP A 288 -10.11 -2.44 -15.54
N LEU A 289 -10.95 -1.76 -14.77
CA LEU A 289 -12.39 -1.94 -14.86
C LEU A 289 -13.18 -0.63 -14.88
N ARG A 290 -14.35 -0.70 -15.51
CA ARG A 290 -15.39 0.33 -15.43
C ARG A 290 -16.11 0.25 -14.08
N SER A 291 -16.90 1.28 -13.76
CA SER A 291 -17.64 1.35 -12.49
C SER A 291 -18.68 0.24 -12.31
N ASN A 292 -19.15 -0.36 -13.39
CA ASN A 292 -20.08 -1.49 -13.38
C ASN A 292 -19.39 -2.85 -13.17
N GLY A 293 -18.06 -2.89 -12.97
CA GLY A 293 -17.28 -4.11 -12.80
C GLY A 293 -16.82 -4.78 -14.09
N GLU A 294 -17.14 -4.21 -15.27
CA GLU A 294 -16.62 -4.74 -16.53
C GLU A 294 -15.10 -4.56 -16.61
N ILE A 295 -14.38 -5.68 -16.71
CA ILE A 295 -12.93 -5.69 -16.86
C ILE A 295 -12.59 -5.41 -18.33
N ILE A 296 -11.96 -4.26 -18.58
CA ILE A 296 -11.51 -3.86 -19.92
C ILE A 296 -10.15 -4.47 -20.29
N SER A 297 -9.31 -4.74 -19.29
CA SER A 297 -8.05 -5.45 -19.46
C SER A 297 -7.60 -6.08 -18.14
N GLN A 298 -6.88 -7.18 -18.25
CA GLN A 298 -6.30 -7.90 -17.12
C GLN A 298 -4.91 -8.38 -17.49
N GLU A 299 -3.94 -8.10 -16.63
CA GLU A 299 -2.61 -8.66 -16.68
C GLU A 299 -2.41 -9.57 -15.46
N THR A 300 -2.11 -10.84 -15.69
CA THR A 300 -1.66 -11.73 -14.62
C THR A 300 -0.22 -11.35 -14.26
N LEU A 301 -0.01 -10.85 -13.05
CA LEU A 301 1.32 -10.50 -12.56
C LEU A 301 2.07 -11.71 -11.98
N TRP A 302 1.33 -12.61 -11.33
CA TRP A 302 1.89 -13.79 -10.68
C TRP A 302 0.80 -14.84 -10.43
N ILE A 303 1.16 -16.12 -10.53
CA ILE A 303 0.33 -17.27 -10.14
C ILE A 303 1.25 -18.23 -9.38
N SER A 304 0.74 -18.82 -8.31
CA SER A 304 1.45 -19.86 -7.58
C SER A 304 1.73 -21.07 -8.46
N ALA A 305 2.87 -21.72 -8.28
CA ALA A 305 3.26 -22.89 -9.09
C ALA A 305 2.61 -24.21 -8.61
N HIS A 306 1.50 -24.12 -7.86
CA HIS A 306 0.81 -25.28 -7.28
C HIS A 306 -0.17 -25.93 -8.25
#